data_AF-A0A7X8CU33-F1
#
_entry.id   AF-A0A7X8CU33-F1
#
_cell.length_a   1.000
_cell.length_b   1.000
_cell.length_c   1.000
_cell.angle_alpha   90.00
_cell.angle_beta   90.00
_cell.angle_gamma   90.00
#
_symmetry.space_group_name_H-M   'P 1'
#
loop_
_entity.id
_entity.type
_entity.pdbx_description
1 polymer ?
#
loop_
_entity_poly.entity_id
_entity_poly.type
_entity_poly.pdbx_seq_one_letter_code
_entity_poly.pdbx_strand_id
1 'polypeptide(L)'
;MKNVILVLFFMASAAGIHAQPAKEVDLLLADPQVSYARAARYVLPAADILPVSASEADAFKAALEKGWLPEGADPASPIRLDESAYLVMSAFSMRGGLLYRLFPGPRYAYRELVYKQYIQGRRDPAQPVPGERLVRILGRVLDAKGGGE
;
A
#
# COMPACT_ATOMS: atom_id res chain seq x y z
N MET A 1 -40.35 -5.63 33.16
CA MET A 1 -40.29 -4.71 31.98
C MET A 1 -38.97 -3.93 31.89
N LYS A 2 -38.39 -3.49 33.01
CA LYS A 2 -37.09 -2.78 33.06
C LYS A 2 -35.87 -3.60 32.57
N ASN A 3 -35.92 -4.92 32.74
CA ASN A 3 -34.83 -5.83 32.33
C ASN A 3 -34.88 -6.21 30.84
N VAL A 4 -36.01 -5.99 30.15
CA VAL A 4 -36.15 -6.32 28.70
C VAL A 4 -35.58 -5.18 27.84
N ILE A 5 -35.69 -3.93 28.32
CA ILE A 5 -35.15 -2.74 27.64
C ILE A 5 -33.61 -2.76 27.65
N LEU A 6 -33.00 -3.24 28.74
CA LEU A 6 -31.54 -3.35 28.86
C LEU A 6 -30.94 -4.38 27.88
N VAL A 7 -31.65 -5.50 27.66
CA VAL A 7 -31.22 -6.55 26.71
C VAL A 7 -31.35 -6.07 25.26
N LEU A 8 -32.42 -5.34 24.93
CA LEU A 8 -32.60 -4.74 23.61
C LEU A 8 -31.55 -3.67 23.28
N PHE A 9 -31.10 -2.90 24.27
CA PHE A 9 -30.05 -1.90 24.08
C PHE A 9 -28.67 -2.54 23.86
N PHE A 10 -28.36 -3.63 24.59
CA PHE A 10 -27.09 -4.35 24.45
C PHE A 10 -26.98 -5.10 23.10
N MET A 11 -28.11 -5.58 22.58
CA MET A 11 -28.16 -6.31 21.29
C MET A 11 -28.07 -5.38 20.07
N ALA A 12 -28.43 -4.09 20.22
CA ALA A 12 -28.31 -3.10 19.14
C ALA A 12 -26.87 -2.56 18.97
N SER A 13 -26.01 -2.68 19.97
CA SER A 13 -24.62 -2.17 19.91
C SER A 13 -23.65 -3.11 19.19
N ALA A 14 -24.00 -4.39 19.02
CA ALA A 14 -23.12 -5.39 18.38
C ALA A 14 -23.10 -5.32 16.85
N ALA A 15 -24.00 -4.56 16.20
CA ALA A 15 -24.13 -4.52 14.75
C ALA A 15 -23.23 -3.47 14.06
N GLY A 16 -22.53 -2.62 14.84
CA GLY A 16 -21.88 -1.42 14.31
C GLY A 16 -20.38 -1.52 14.04
N ILE A 17 -19.71 -2.63 14.37
CA ILE A 17 -18.25 -2.60 14.51
C ILE A 17 -17.59 -3.78 13.76
N HIS A 18 -16.79 -3.45 12.73
CA HIS A 18 -15.72 -4.26 12.09
C HIS A 18 -15.93 -4.99 10.75
N ALA A 19 -16.98 -4.73 9.95
CA ALA A 19 -17.12 -5.37 8.62
C ALA A 19 -16.41 -4.65 7.44
N GLN A 20 -15.89 -3.44 7.63
CA GLN A 20 -15.33 -2.60 6.56
C GLN A 20 -13.97 -3.08 5.98
N PRO A 21 -12.99 -3.57 6.76
CA PRO A 21 -11.63 -3.77 6.23
C PRO A 21 -11.53 -4.93 5.23
N ALA A 22 -12.34 -5.98 5.40
CA ALA A 22 -12.36 -7.10 4.44
C ALA A 22 -12.80 -6.63 3.05
N LYS A 23 -13.85 -5.82 2.99
CA LYS A 23 -14.38 -5.29 1.72
C LYS A 23 -13.40 -4.34 1.02
N GLU A 24 -12.61 -3.58 1.77
CA GLU A 24 -11.59 -2.69 1.20
C GLU A 24 -10.46 -3.48 0.51
N VAL A 25 -9.95 -4.53 1.18
CA VAL A 25 -8.93 -5.41 0.60
C VAL A 25 -9.46 -6.15 -0.63
N ASP A 26 -10.71 -6.63 -0.61
CA ASP A 26 -11.34 -7.26 -1.77
C ASP A 26 -11.43 -6.30 -2.97
N LEU A 27 -11.79 -5.04 -2.72
CA LEU A 27 -11.83 -4.00 -3.76
C LEU A 27 -10.44 -3.71 -4.33
N LEU A 28 -9.39 -3.73 -3.50
CA LEU A 28 -8.02 -3.62 -3.99
C LEU A 28 -7.64 -4.83 -4.84
N LEU A 29 -7.90 -6.06 -4.38
CA LEU A 29 -7.57 -7.27 -5.11
C LEU A 29 -8.26 -7.33 -6.48
N ALA A 30 -9.49 -6.82 -6.57
CA ALA A 30 -10.25 -6.74 -7.82
C ALA A 30 -9.83 -5.57 -8.74
N ASP A 31 -8.96 -4.67 -8.29
CA ASP A 31 -8.53 -3.50 -9.07
C ASP A 31 -7.52 -3.91 -10.16
N PRO A 32 -7.85 -3.78 -11.46
CA PRO A 32 -6.94 -4.13 -12.54
C PRO A 32 -5.76 -3.16 -12.67
N GLN A 33 -5.91 -1.91 -12.22
CA GLN A 33 -4.91 -0.84 -12.39
C GLN A 33 -5.01 0.14 -11.22
N VAL A 34 -4.23 -0.13 -10.16
CA VAL A 34 -4.24 0.69 -8.95
C VAL A 34 -3.76 2.11 -9.27
N SER A 35 -4.50 3.10 -8.79
CA SER A 35 -4.13 4.51 -8.92
C SER A 35 -3.00 4.89 -7.95
N TYR A 36 -2.34 6.03 -8.18
CA TYR A 36 -1.37 6.57 -7.24
C TYR A 36 -1.93 6.75 -5.82
N ALA A 37 -3.12 7.32 -5.71
CA ALA A 37 -3.72 7.60 -4.40
C ALA A 37 -4.05 6.32 -3.63
N ARG A 38 -4.60 5.33 -4.33
CA ARG A 38 -4.87 4.01 -3.76
C ARG A 38 -3.58 3.27 -3.39
N ALA A 39 -2.55 3.32 -4.23
CA ALA A 39 -1.27 2.71 -3.89
C ALA A 39 -0.68 3.31 -2.61
N ALA A 40 -0.65 4.64 -2.49
CA ALA A 40 -0.20 5.32 -1.27
C ALA A 40 -1.03 4.92 -0.04
N ARG A 41 -2.35 4.83 -0.19
CA ARG A 41 -3.29 4.44 0.87
C ARG A 41 -3.03 3.06 1.48
N TYR A 42 -2.48 2.13 0.71
CA TYR A 42 -2.13 0.80 1.21
C TYR A 42 -0.65 0.70 1.63
N VAL A 43 0.26 1.37 0.92
CA VAL A 43 1.70 1.31 1.23
C VAL A 43 2.04 2.06 2.52
N LEU A 44 1.52 3.27 2.74
CA LEU A 44 1.90 4.10 3.89
C LEU A 44 1.43 3.50 5.23
N PRO A 45 0.18 3.02 5.37
CA PRO A 45 -0.22 2.32 6.58
C PRO A 45 0.49 0.99 6.80
N ALA A 46 0.80 0.23 5.74
CA ALA A 46 1.58 -1.00 5.87
C ALA A 46 3.03 -0.74 6.37
N ALA A 47 3.54 0.48 6.18
CA ALA A 47 4.83 0.92 6.68
C ALA A 47 4.76 1.68 8.02
N ASP A 48 3.62 1.66 8.70
CA ASP A 48 3.36 2.39 9.96
C ASP A 48 3.54 3.92 9.87
N ILE A 49 3.42 4.50 8.67
CA ILE A 49 3.58 5.96 8.46
C ILE A 49 2.27 6.70 8.70
N LEU A 50 1.15 6.10 8.32
CA LEU A 50 -0.19 6.66 8.47
C LEU A 50 -1.13 5.63 9.11
N PRO A 51 -2.19 6.05 9.80
CA PRO A 51 -3.18 5.12 10.32
C PRO A 51 -3.91 4.40 9.17
N VAL A 52 -4.37 3.18 9.42
CA VAL A 52 -5.18 2.38 8.47
C VAL A 52 -6.51 3.07 8.12
N SER A 53 -6.93 4.11 8.84
CA SER A 53 -8.11 4.92 8.54
C SER A 53 -7.85 6.16 7.67
N ALA A 54 -6.60 6.43 7.29
CA ALA A 54 -6.25 7.58 6.44
C ALA A 54 -7.05 7.56 5.12
N SER A 55 -7.34 8.71 4.51
CA SER A 55 -7.99 8.73 3.19
C SER A 55 -6.98 8.48 2.05
N GLU A 56 -7.45 8.09 0.87
CA GLU A 56 -6.59 8.02 -0.33
C GLU A 56 -5.96 9.38 -0.65
N ALA A 57 -6.70 10.49 -0.46
CA ALA A 57 -6.22 11.84 -0.70
C ALA A 57 -5.10 12.24 0.27
N ASP A 58 -5.25 11.93 1.57
CA ASP A 58 -4.23 12.24 2.57
C ASP A 58 -2.96 11.41 2.34
N ALA A 59 -3.12 10.12 2.03
CA ALA A 59 -1.99 9.25 1.74
C ALA A 59 -1.25 9.68 0.46
N PHE A 60 -1.98 10.04 -0.59
CA PHE A 60 -1.41 10.60 -1.82
C PHE A 60 -0.60 11.85 -1.53
N LYS A 61 -1.21 12.82 -0.83
CA LYS A 61 -0.56 14.08 -0.46
C LYS A 61 0.71 13.83 0.35
N ALA A 62 0.66 12.97 1.36
CA ALA A 62 1.82 12.64 2.19
C ALA A 62 2.95 11.98 1.38
N ALA A 63 2.62 11.09 0.44
CA ALA A 63 3.62 10.46 -0.43
C ALA A 63 4.24 11.46 -1.43
N LEU A 64 3.44 12.39 -1.97
CA LEU A 64 3.89 13.44 -2.88
C LEU A 64 4.81 14.45 -2.17
N GLU A 65 4.43 14.92 -0.98
CA GLU A 65 5.24 15.86 -0.17
C GLU A 65 6.61 15.28 0.22
N LYS A 66 6.71 13.95 0.34
CA LYS A 66 7.97 13.24 0.62
C LYS A 66 8.80 12.96 -0.64
N GLY A 67 8.31 13.32 -1.83
CA GLY A 67 8.98 13.06 -3.10
C GLY A 67 9.01 11.56 -3.46
N TRP A 68 8.05 10.78 -2.97
CA TRP A 68 7.96 9.33 -3.25
C TRP A 68 7.08 9.01 -4.46
N LEU A 69 6.37 10.02 -4.96
CA LEU A 69 5.58 9.98 -6.19
C LEU A 69 6.13 11.02 -7.19
N PRO A 70 5.88 10.84 -8.51
CA PRO A 70 6.28 11.82 -9.50
C PRO A 70 5.64 13.19 -9.26
N GLU A 71 6.39 14.25 -9.54
CA GLU A 71 5.85 15.61 -9.50
C GLU A 71 4.70 15.77 -10.51
N GLY A 72 3.59 16.36 -10.07
CA GLY A 72 2.41 16.55 -10.92
C GLY A 72 1.64 15.27 -11.25
N ALA A 73 1.90 14.16 -10.55
CA ALA A 73 1.09 12.94 -10.69
C ALA A 73 -0.40 13.24 -10.44
N ASP A 74 -1.26 12.70 -11.30
CA ASP A 74 -2.70 12.72 -11.08
C ASP A 74 -3.08 11.59 -10.10
N PRO A 75 -3.74 11.88 -8.96
CA PRO A 75 -4.10 10.86 -7.97
C PRO A 75 -4.94 9.71 -8.53
N ALA A 76 -5.72 9.94 -9.59
CA ALA A 76 -6.56 8.93 -10.24
C ALA A 76 -5.82 8.10 -11.30
N SER A 77 -4.67 8.56 -11.76
CA SER A 77 -3.90 7.88 -12.79
C SER A 77 -3.25 6.59 -12.27
N PRO A 78 -3.13 5.54 -13.10
CA PRO A 78 -2.50 4.28 -12.70
C PRO A 78 -1.03 4.46 -12.31
N ILE A 79 -0.63 3.82 -11.20
CA ILE A 79 0.77 3.74 -10.81
C ILE A 79 1.51 2.69 -11.63
N ARG A 80 2.73 2.99 -12.06
CA ARG A 80 3.60 2.02 -12.73
C ARG A 80 4.31 1.13 -11.72
N LEU A 81 4.77 -0.02 -12.19
CA LEU A 81 5.48 -0.98 -11.35
C LEU A 81 6.77 -0.40 -10.74
N ASP A 82 7.53 0.38 -11.49
CA ASP A 82 8.75 1.02 -10.99
C ASP A 82 8.49 2.14 -9.99
N GLU A 83 7.44 2.94 -10.19
CA GLU A 83 7.00 3.96 -9.24
C GLU A 83 6.47 3.33 -7.95
N SER A 84 5.68 2.26 -8.05
CA SER A 84 5.23 1.51 -6.86
C SER A 84 6.41 0.91 -6.09
N ALA A 85 7.45 0.46 -6.80
CA ALA A 85 8.65 -0.09 -6.18
C ALA A 85 9.39 0.99 -5.37
N TYR A 86 9.48 2.20 -5.92
CA TYR A 86 10.08 3.32 -5.24
C TYR A 86 9.27 3.79 -4.04
N LEU A 87 7.94 3.88 -4.17
CA LEU A 87 7.04 4.18 -3.07
C LEU A 87 7.21 3.19 -1.91
N VAL A 88 7.22 1.88 -2.21
CA VAL A 88 7.42 0.82 -1.21
C VAL A 88 8.80 0.92 -0.56
N MET A 89 9.87 1.02 -1.34
CA MET A 89 11.22 1.09 -0.77
C MET A 89 11.42 2.33 0.12
N SER A 90 10.86 3.46 -0.30
CA SER A 90 10.95 4.71 0.44
C SER A 90 10.13 4.67 1.73
N ALA A 91 8.88 4.20 1.67
CA ALA A 91 8.02 4.06 2.83
C ALA A 91 8.61 3.12 3.89
N PHE A 92 9.08 1.94 3.48
CA PHE A 92 9.68 0.95 4.40
C PHE A 92 11.14 1.25 4.77
N SER A 93 11.67 2.40 4.35
CA SER A 93 13.08 2.81 4.57
C SER A 93 14.06 1.70 4.22
N MET A 94 13.82 1.01 3.10
CA MET A 94 14.58 -0.17 2.71
C MET A 94 15.96 0.24 2.21
N ARG A 95 17.01 -0.37 2.78
CA ARG A 95 18.36 -0.26 2.23
C ARG A 95 18.41 -1.00 0.88
N GLY A 96 18.70 -0.24 -0.18
CA GLY A 96 19.02 -0.79 -1.50
C GLY A 96 20.51 -0.96 -1.73
N GLY A 97 20.87 -1.54 -2.86
CA GLY A 97 22.25 -1.66 -3.33
C GLY A 97 22.90 -0.31 -3.61
N LEU A 98 24.17 -0.36 -4.05
CA LEU A 98 24.97 0.85 -4.30
C LEU A 98 24.27 1.85 -5.22
N LEU A 99 23.67 1.38 -6.32
CA LEU A 99 23.01 2.24 -7.30
C LEU A 99 21.78 2.95 -6.75
N TYR A 100 20.96 2.27 -5.95
CA TYR A 100 19.82 2.90 -5.30
C TYR A 100 20.23 3.96 -4.27
N ARG A 101 21.35 3.73 -3.56
CA ARG A 101 21.87 4.70 -2.59
C ARG A 101 22.45 5.95 -3.24
N LEU A 102 23.10 5.81 -4.40
CA LEU A 102 23.67 6.94 -5.13
C LEU A 102 22.62 7.69 -5.95
N PHE A 103 21.65 6.96 -6.50
CA PHE A 103 20.62 7.49 -7.39
C PHE A 103 19.26 6.92 -6.98
N PRO A 104 18.66 7.37 -5.86
CA PRO A 104 17.35 6.91 -5.45
C PRO A 104 16.31 7.27 -6.51
N GLY A 105 15.43 6.33 -6.85
CA GLY A 105 14.34 6.57 -7.79
C GLY A 105 13.71 5.29 -8.35
N PRO A 106 12.63 5.43 -9.14
CA PRO A 106 11.82 4.33 -9.70
C PRO A 106 12.64 3.22 -10.35
N ARG A 107 13.56 3.60 -11.24
CA ARG A 107 14.38 2.63 -11.98
C ARG A 107 15.20 1.73 -11.07
N TYR A 108 15.86 2.29 -10.06
CA TYR A 108 16.75 1.52 -9.19
C TYR A 108 15.99 0.82 -8.07
N ALA A 109 14.89 1.39 -7.60
CA ALA A 109 13.99 0.72 -6.66
C ALA A 109 13.39 -0.55 -7.29
N TYR A 110 12.91 -0.43 -8.53
CA TYR A 110 12.41 -1.55 -9.31
C TYR A 110 13.44 -2.68 -9.42
N ARG A 111 14.66 -2.36 -9.86
CA ARG A 111 15.75 -3.34 -9.99
C ARG A 111 16.08 -4.00 -8.66
N GLU A 112 16.08 -3.25 -7.57
CA GLU A 112 16.33 -3.79 -6.24
C GLU A 112 15.23 -4.76 -5.79
N LEU A 113 13.95 -4.39 -5.93
CA LEU A 113 12.84 -5.28 -5.56
C LEU A 113 12.74 -6.53 -6.45
N VAL A 114 13.12 -6.43 -7.72
CA VAL A 114 13.25 -7.60 -8.62
C VAL A 114 14.40 -8.49 -8.17
N TYR A 115 15.57 -7.91 -7.86
CA TYR A 115 16.73 -8.65 -7.38
C TYR A 115 16.41 -9.42 -6.09
N LYS A 116 15.76 -8.75 -5.13
CA LYS A 116 15.31 -9.34 -3.85
C LYS A 116 14.10 -10.29 -3.98
N GLN A 117 13.63 -10.59 -5.19
CA GLN A 117 12.47 -11.44 -5.47
C GLN A 117 11.15 -10.97 -4.84
N TYR A 118 11.04 -9.70 -4.46
CA TYR A 118 9.77 -9.10 -4.03
C TYR A 118 8.85 -8.84 -5.23
N ILE A 119 9.42 -8.47 -6.38
CA ILE A 119 8.72 -8.43 -7.67
C ILE A 119 9.04 -9.69 -8.47
N GLN A 120 8.01 -10.47 -8.77
CA GLN A 120 8.09 -11.70 -9.58
C GLN A 120 7.15 -11.64 -10.78
N GLY A 121 7.26 -12.59 -11.71
CA GLY A 121 6.42 -12.68 -12.90
C GLY A 121 6.78 -11.66 -13.99
N ARG A 122 5.78 -11.08 -14.66
CA ARG A 122 5.95 -10.13 -15.78
C ARG A 122 6.69 -8.86 -15.35
N ARG A 123 7.83 -8.55 -15.95
CA ARG A 123 8.80 -7.56 -15.46
C ARG A 123 8.92 -6.27 -16.29
N ASP A 124 7.82 -5.81 -16.89
CA ASP A 124 7.82 -4.48 -17.51
C ASP A 124 7.73 -3.39 -16.42
N PRO A 125 8.74 -2.52 -16.25
CA PRO A 125 8.70 -1.45 -15.26
C PRO A 125 7.59 -0.42 -15.53
N ALA A 126 7.22 -0.19 -16.80
CA ALA A 126 6.26 0.84 -17.18
C ALA A 126 4.80 0.34 -17.16
N GLN A 127 4.57 -0.94 -16.87
CA GLN A 127 3.22 -1.46 -16.82
C GLN A 127 2.47 -0.96 -15.57
N PRO A 128 1.16 -0.68 -15.67
CA PRO A 128 0.30 -0.46 -14.52
C PRO A 128 0.29 -1.66 -13.56
N VAL A 129 0.09 -1.40 -12.27
CA VAL A 129 0.08 -2.44 -11.22
C VAL A 129 -1.35 -2.85 -10.88
N PRO A 130 -1.73 -4.13 -11.09
CA PRO A 130 -2.98 -4.67 -10.54
C PRO A 130 -2.90 -4.77 -9.01
N GLY A 131 -4.02 -4.65 -8.31
CA GLY A 131 -4.00 -4.62 -6.85
C GLY A 131 -3.59 -5.94 -6.22
N GLU A 132 -3.97 -7.08 -6.81
CA GLU A 132 -3.42 -8.39 -6.44
C GLU A 132 -1.87 -8.45 -6.48
N ARG A 133 -1.26 -7.68 -7.39
CA ARG A 133 0.18 -7.61 -7.50
C ARG A 133 0.79 -6.70 -6.45
N LEU A 134 0.16 -5.55 -6.17
CA LEU A 134 0.58 -4.66 -5.09
C LEU A 134 0.55 -5.38 -3.74
N VAL A 135 -0.53 -6.11 -3.45
CA VAL A 135 -0.68 -6.90 -2.22
C VAL A 135 0.42 -7.96 -2.12
N ARG A 136 0.73 -8.68 -3.21
CA ARG A 136 1.82 -9.68 -3.20
C ARG A 136 3.20 -9.06 -2.97
N ILE A 137 3.47 -7.87 -3.52
CA ILE A 137 4.73 -7.16 -3.28
C ILE A 137 4.81 -6.75 -1.81
N LEU A 138 3.74 -6.14 -1.27
CA LEU A 138 3.66 -5.72 0.13
C LEU A 138 3.80 -6.88 1.09
N GLY A 139 3.10 -7.99 0.85
CA GLY A 139 3.19 -9.20 1.67
C GLY A 139 4.63 -9.70 1.80
N ARG A 140 5.35 -9.81 0.69
CA ARG A 140 6.77 -10.24 0.72
C ARG A 140 7.69 -9.25 1.44
N VAL A 141 7.42 -7.95 1.32
CA VAL A 141 8.19 -6.91 2.03
C VAL A 141 7.92 -6.98 3.53
N LEU A 142 6.66 -7.17 3.93
CA LEU A 142 6.25 -7.36 5.32
C LEU A 142 6.84 -8.65 5.89
N ASP A 143 6.76 -9.78 5.19
CA ASP A 143 7.35 -11.05 5.61
C ASP A 143 8.87 -10.92 5.83
N ALA A 144 9.57 -10.20 4.95
CA ALA A 144 11.00 -9.97 5.11
C ALA A 144 11.37 -9.02 6.25
N LYS A 145 10.43 -8.17 6.70
CA LYS A 145 10.61 -7.23 7.82
C LYS A 145 10.17 -7.82 9.15
N GLY A 146 9.13 -8.66 9.15
CA GLY A 146 8.56 -9.31 10.33
C GLY A 146 9.12 -10.70 10.61
N GLY A 147 9.66 -11.40 9.62
CA GLY A 147 10.27 -12.74 9.74
C GLY A 147 11.68 -12.76 10.34
N GLY A 148 11.99 -11.80 11.21
CA GLY A 148 13.20 -11.74 12.01
C GLY A 148 12.94 -12.11 13.48
N GLU A 149 12.12 -13.13 13.73
CA GLU A 149 12.11 -13.86 15.00
C GLU A 149 13.13 -15.01 14.97
#